data_AF-A0A534KBX6-F1
#
_entry.id   AF-A0A534KBX6-F1
#
_cell.length_a   1.000
_cell.length_b   1.000
_cell.length_c   1.000
_cell.angle_alpha   90.00
_cell.angle_beta   90.00
_cell.angle_gamma   90.00
#
_symmetry.space_group_name_H-M   'P 1'
#
loop_
_entity.id
_entity.type
_entity.pdbx_description
1 polymer ?
#
loop_
_entity_poly.entity_id
_entity_poly.type
_entity_poly.pdbx_seq_one_letter_code
_entity_poly.pdbx_strand_id
1 'polypeptide(L)'
;MAEASILDALDALKKLEESLKSRDAEFRKQDASLQEQSSKIEEDRRSLEQERSTIAEERDSIVGREKGLRAREKELEQKERTIDQREQEFEAARQSVLAKENQLLSREQELAKRLESLVKREEDTARRDADANVHARDIAARKTEIVSRQEQIVKLLEEQKSTLEAQIARNRELMDREKRLAAEEENIASARGKVAEEAKRLIEREKQLLAQEQSASRVAAAPAATGPSVGPKPVSTQPAPAAGMRPQPVAPMPAPAPAAKPATQVAAAVPAAKPITKPAVAAESEGESEIPCPACGTMISSDAIMCYACGHRLQEESAVEETTEAEGESEIPCPACGTMISSDAIMCYACGHRIGPEDERGAKKTAVSVKKVLKKKII
;
A
#
# COMPACT_ATOMS: atom_id res chain seq x y z
N MET A 1 -156.50 -78.51 20.21
CA MET A 1 -155.25 -78.44 21.01
C MET A 1 -153.96 -78.46 20.17
N ALA A 2 -153.95 -78.89 18.90
CA ALA A 2 -152.73 -78.84 18.08
C ALA A 2 -152.31 -77.43 17.63
N GLU A 3 -153.26 -76.54 17.33
CA GLU A 3 -152.99 -75.20 16.75
C GLU A 3 -152.26 -74.25 17.71
N ALA A 4 -152.52 -74.35 19.03
CA ALA A 4 -151.81 -73.56 20.04
C ALA A 4 -150.31 -73.93 20.13
N SER A 5 -149.98 -75.21 20.00
CA SER A 5 -148.58 -75.70 20.00
C SER A 5 -147.81 -75.23 18.75
N ILE A 6 -148.50 -75.05 17.62
CA ILE A 6 -147.91 -74.50 16.40
C ILE A 6 -147.63 -72.99 16.56
N LEU A 7 -148.53 -72.26 17.23
CA LEU A 7 -148.31 -70.84 17.56
C LEU A 7 -147.13 -70.65 18.54
N ASP A 8 -147.05 -71.44 19.62
CA ASP A 8 -145.91 -71.42 20.54
C ASP A 8 -144.58 -71.77 19.84
N ALA A 9 -144.59 -72.75 18.93
CA ALA A 9 -143.42 -73.10 18.12
C ALA A 9 -143.02 -71.98 17.16
N LEU A 10 -143.97 -71.27 16.55
CA LEU A 10 -143.71 -70.11 15.70
C LEU A 10 -143.16 -68.93 16.50
N ASP A 11 -143.64 -68.68 17.71
CA ASP A 11 -143.10 -67.62 18.59
C ASP A 11 -141.73 -67.99 19.18
N ALA A 12 -141.46 -69.28 19.43
CA ALA A 12 -140.12 -69.75 19.75
C ALA A 12 -139.14 -69.59 18.57
N LEU A 13 -139.60 -69.88 17.34
CA LEU A 13 -138.82 -69.64 16.12
C LEU A 13 -138.56 -68.15 15.88
N LYS A 14 -139.55 -67.25 16.09
CA LYS A 14 -139.33 -65.80 16.05
C LYS A 14 -138.31 -65.33 17.08
N LYS A 15 -138.38 -65.81 18.32
CA LYS A 15 -137.40 -65.49 19.37
C LYS A 15 -136.00 -65.98 19.02
N LEU A 16 -135.89 -67.16 18.41
CA LEU A 16 -134.61 -67.66 17.88
C LEU A 16 -134.12 -66.79 16.73
N GLU A 17 -134.99 -66.41 15.79
CA GLU A 17 -134.68 -65.50 14.68
C GLU A 17 -134.23 -64.12 15.16
N GLU A 18 -134.87 -63.55 16.18
CA GLU A 18 -134.47 -62.32 16.86
C GLU A 18 -133.13 -62.47 17.59
N SER A 19 -132.88 -63.60 18.26
CA SER A 19 -131.60 -63.88 18.92
C SER A 19 -130.44 -64.06 17.92
N LEU A 20 -130.72 -64.67 16.76
CA LEU A 20 -129.75 -64.78 15.67
C LEU A 20 -129.49 -63.41 15.06
N LYS A 21 -130.53 -62.61 14.79
CA LYS A 21 -130.38 -61.21 14.34
C LYS A 21 -129.59 -60.35 15.32
N SER A 22 -129.80 -60.49 16.64
CA SER A 22 -129.03 -59.74 17.64
C SER A 22 -127.56 -60.18 17.67
N ARG A 23 -127.30 -61.48 17.60
CA ARG A 23 -125.95 -62.07 17.59
C ARG A 23 -125.20 -61.78 16.28
N ASP A 24 -125.87 -61.79 15.14
CA ASP A 24 -125.33 -61.33 13.85
C ASP A 24 -125.02 -59.82 13.88
N ALA A 25 -125.85 -59.01 14.55
CA ALA A 25 -125.57 -57.59 14.75
C ALA A 25 -124.41 -57.34 15.72
N GLU A 26 -124.19 -58.22 16.72
CA GLU A 26 -123.02 -58.19 17.59
C GLU A 26 -121.74 -58.61 16.84
N PHE A 27 -121.77 -59.69 16.07
CA PHE A 27 -120.63 -60.09 15.23
C PHE A 27 -120.28 -58.99 14.21
N ARG A 28 -121.26 -58.39 13.53
CA ARG A 28 -121.00 -57.24 12.62
C ARG A 28 -120.37 -56.04 13.33
N LYS A 29 -120.70 -55.78 14.60
CA LYS A 29 -120.05 -54.73 15.40
C LYS A 29 -118.62 -55.13 15.79
N GLN A 30 -118.38 -56.39 16.14
CA GLN A 30 -117.05 -56.91 16.45
C GLN A 30 -116.15 -56.89 15.21
N ASP A 31 -116.62 -57.38 14.06
CA ASP A 31 -115.92 -57.32 12.78
C ASP A 31 -115.62 -55.88 12.38
N ALA A 32 -116.57 -54.95 12.51
CA ALA A 32 -116.34 -53.53 12.23
C ALA A 32 -115.28 -52.92 13.18
N SER A 33 -115.29 -53.27 14.46
CA SER A 33 -114.31 -52.77 15.44
C SER A 33 -112.92 -53.39 15.22
N LEU A 34 -112.84 -54.68 14.87
CA LEU A 34 -111.59 -55.34 14.48
C LEU A 34 -111.05 -54.77 13.16
N GLN A 35 -111.92 -54.44 12.21
CA GLN A 35 -111.55 -53.78 10.96
C GLN A 35 -110.99 -52.39 11.23
N GLU A 36 -111.63 -51.58 12.09
CA GLU A 36 -111.14 -50.27 12.53
C GLU A 36 -109.79 -50.36 13.28
N GLN A 37 -109.62 -51.35 14.15
CA GLN A 37 -108.34 -51.63 14.79
C GLN A 37 -107.27 -52.05 13.77
N SER A 38 -107.62 -52.86 12.78
CA SER A 38 -106.69 -53.29 11.73
C SER A 38 -106.24 -52.13 10.84
N SER A 39 -107.16 -51.23 10.43
CA SER A 39 -106.79 -50.04 9.66
C SER A 39 -105.92 -49.09 10.47
N LYS A 40 -106.21 -48.93 11.77
CA LYS A 40 -105.37 -48.12 12.66
C LYS A 40 -103.97 -48.70 12.84
N ILE A 41 -103.84 -50.02 13.03
CA ILE A 41 -102.54 -50.70 13.09
C ILE A 41 -101.79 -50.57 11.76
N GLU A 42 -102.48 -50.61 10.62
CA GLU A 42 -101.85 -50.34 9.32
C GLU A 42 -101.36 -48.89 9.17
N GLU A 43 -102.13 -47.91 9.64
CA GLU A 43 -101.75 -46.49 9.65
C GLU A 43 -100.54 -46.25 10.56
N ASP A 44 -100.57 -46.77 11.79
CA ASP A 44 -99.46 -46.72 12.75
C ASP A 44 -98.21 -47.45 12.22
N ARG A 45 -98.38 -48.55 11.47
CA ARG A 45 -97.26 -49.23 10.81
C ARG A 45 -96.66 -48.37 9.69
N ARG A 46 -97.49 -47.72 8.87
CA ARG A 46 -97.06 -46.84 7.77
C ARG A 46 -96.34 -45.60 8.31
N SER A 47 -96.80 -44.99 9.40
CA SER A 47 -96.13 -43.85 10.03
C SER A 47 -94.79 -44.23 10.65
N LEU A 48 -94.72 -45.33 11.41
CA LEU A 48 -93.45 -45.84 11.96
C LEU A 48 -92.44 -46.24 10.88
N GLU A 49 -92.90 -46.71 9.71
CA GLU A 49 -92.04 -47.04 8.58
C GLU A 49 -91.51 -45.77 7.89
N GLN A 50 -92.31 -44.70 7.81
CA GLN A 50 -91.86 -43.37 7.39
C GLN A 50 -90.83 -42.78 8.38
N GLU A 51 -91.10 -42.80 9.69
CA GLU A 51 -90.14 -42.36 10.72
C GLU A 51 -88.83 -43.15 10.68
N ARG A 52 -88.87 -44.46 10.40
CA ARG A 52 -87.67 -45.27 10.20
C ARG A 52 -86.87 -44.82 8.97
N SER A 53 -87.53 -44.45 7.88
CA SER A 53 -86.84 -43.93 6.68
C SER A 53 -86.18 -42.57 6.94
N THR A 54 -86.87 -41.63 7.60
CA THR A 54 -86.29 -40.31 7.90
C THR A 54 -85.13 -40.41 8.88
N ILE A 55 -85.23 -41.23 9.93
CA ILE A 55 -84.12 -41.49 10.87
C ILE A 55 -82.92 -42.15 10.16
N ALA A 56 -83.15 -43.00 9.15
CA ALA A 56 -82.07 -43.58 8.35
C ALA A 56 -81.36 -42.52 7.50
N GLU A 57 -82.09 -41.65 6.81
CA GLU A 57 -81.54 -40.53 6.05
C GLU A 57 -80.76 -39.53 6.93
N GLU A 58 -81.29 -39.21 8.11
CA GLU A 58 -80.59 -38.39 9.11
C GLU A 58 -79.30 -39.04 9.59
N ARG A 59 -79.33 -40.35 9.87
CA ARG A 59 -78.13 -41.12 10.24
C ARG A 59 -77.06 -41.07 9.15
N ASP A 60 -77.43 -41.27 7.90
CA ASP A 60 -76.49 -41.23 6.77
C ASP A 60 -75.93 -39.81 6.56
N SER A 61 -76.77 -38.78 6.74
CA SER A 61 -76.35 -37.37 6.75
C SER A 61 -75.34 -37.06 7.87
N ILE A 62 -75.56 -37.59 9.09
CA ILE A 62 -74.62 -37.45 10.21
C ILE A 62 -73.31 -38.19 9.93
N VAL A 63 -73.36 -39.44 9.45
CA VAL A 63 -72.17 -40.22 9.10
C VAL A 63 -71.37 -39.56 7.96
N GLY A 64 -72.04 -38.94 6.99
CA GLY A 64 -71.41 -38.12 5.95
C GLY A 64 -70.68 -36.90 6.53
N ARG A 65 -71.34 -36.16 7.43
CA ARG A 65 -70.74 -35.02 8.15
C ARG A 65 -69.53 -35.43 9.01
N GLU A 66 -69.62 -36.52 9.77
CA GLU A 66 -68.48 -37.04 10.53
C GLU A 66 -67.29 -37.40 9.64
N LYS A 67 -67.51 -38.07 8.50
CA LYS A 67 -66.44 -38.39 7.54
C LYS A 67 -65.77 -37.11 7.02
N GLY A 68 -66.56 -36.08 6.72
CA GLY A 68 -66.05 -34.75 6.33
C GLY A 68 -65.23 -34.06 7.42
N LEU A 69 -65.66 -34.15 8.69
CA LEU A 69 -64.91 -33.61 9.83
C LEU A 69 -63.57 -34.35 10.03
N ARG A 70 -63.57 -35.69 10.04
CA ARG A 70 -62.34 -36.51 10.13
C ARG A 70 -61.37 -36.28 8.97
N ALA A 71 -61.87 -35.90 7.79
CA ALA A 71 -61.01 -35.52 6.66
C ALA A 71 -60.33 -34.15 6.89
N ARG A 72 -61.09 -33.16 7.38
CA ARG A 72 -60.56 -31.83 7.72
C ARG A 72 -59.58 -31.87 8.90
N GLU A 73 -59.85 -32.70 9.90
CA GLU A 73 -58.97 -32.95 11.04
C GLU A 73 -57.58 -33.41 10.58
N LYS A 74 -57.51 -34.42 9.70
CA LYS A 74 -56.26 -34.88 9.08
C LYS A 74 -55.56 -33.83 8.22
N GLU A 75 -56.32 -33.00 7.51
CA GLU A 75 -55.76 -31.88 6.73
C GLU A 75 -55.14 -30.82 7.65
N LEU A 76 -55.76 -30.56 8.80
CA LEU A 76 -55.24 -29.63 9.82
C LEU A 76 -54.00 -30.21 10.51
N GLU A 77 -54.00 -31.48 10.93
CA GLU A 77 -52.79 -32.16 11.46
C GLU A 77 -51.61 -32.08 10.47
N GLN A 78 -51.87 -32.24 9.18
CA GLN A 78 -50.82 -32.15 8.15
C GLN A 78 -50.30 -30.71 8.01
N LYS A 79 -51.18 -29.70 8.11
CA LYS A 79 -50.79 -28.29 8.10
C LYS A 79 -50.01 -27.88 9.34
N GLU A 80 -50.42 -28.33 10.52
CA GLU A 80 -49.73 -28.14 11.80
C GLU A 80 -48.29 -28.65 11.72
N ARG A 81 -48.08 -29.92 11.35
CA ARG A 81 -46.73 -30.50 11.13
C ARG A 81 -45.89 -29.73 10.10
N THR A 82 -46.53 -29.13 9.09
CA THR A 82 -45.85 -28.30 8.08
C THR A 82 -45.46 -26.92 8.63
N ILE A 83 -46.24 -26.37 9.56
CA ILE A 83 -45.94 -25.14 10.29
C ILE A 83 -44.79 -25.41 11.26
N ASP A 84 -44.88 -26.46 12.10
CA ASP A 84 -43.82 -26.86 13.04
C ASP A 84 -42.46 -27.01 12.34
N GLN A 85 -42.44 -27.69 11.18
CA GLN A 85 -41.22 -27.85 10.39
C GLN A 85 -40.66 -26.49 9.93
N ARG A 86 -41.52 -25.58 9.45
CA ARG A 86 -41.10 -24.25 9.01
C ARG A 86 -40.61 -23.38 10.17
N GLU A 87 -41.24 -23.47 11.34
CA GLU A 87 -40.80 -22.77 12.54
C GLU A 87 -39.39 -23.23 12.94
N GLN A 88 -39.13 -24.54 12.94
CA GLN A 88 -37.77 -25.08 13.17
C GLN A 88 -36.76 -24.61 12.11
N GLU A 89 -37.14 -24.57 10.83
CA GLU A 89 -36.29 -24.03 9.75
C GLU A 89 -35.99 -22.53 9.94
N PHE A 90 -36.98 -21.73 10.36
CA PHE A 90 -36.79 -20.31 10.68
C PHE A 90 -35.92 -20.08 11.93
N GLU A 91 -36.07 -20.90 12.97
CA GLU A 91 -35.22 -20.84 14.17
C GLU A 91 -33.76 -21.19 13.84
N ALA A 92 -33.53 -22.26 13.06
CA ALA A 92 -32.20 -22.63 12.59
C ALA A 92 -31.57 -21.54 11.71
N ALA A 93 -32.35 -20.93 10.82
CA ALA A 93 -31.90 -19.78 10.02
C ALA A 93 -31.54 -18.59 10.90
N ARG A 94 -32.36 -18.26 11.91
CA ARG A 94 -32.10 -17.17 12.88
C ARG A 94 -30.82 -17.41 13.67
N GLN A 95 -30.59 -18.62 14.16
CA GLN A 95 -29.34 -18.98 14.85
C GLN A 95 -28.12 -18.86 13.92
N SER A 96 -28.23 -19.28 12.66
CA SER A 96 -27.19 -19.12 11.63
C SER A 96 -26.86 -17.66 11.33
N VAL A 97 -27.88 -16.78 11.31
CA VAL A 97 -27.70 -15.33 11.14
C VAL A 97 -26.96 -14.74 12.34
N LEU A 98 -27.41 -15.00 13.58
CA LEU A 98 -26.75 -14.53 14.80
C LEU A 98 -25.29 -15.00 14.88
N ALA A 99 -24.99 -16.24 14.47
CA ALA A 99 -23.61 -16.73 14.41
C ALA A 99 -22.74 -15.94 13.42
N LYS A 100 -23.27 -15.58 12.25
CA LYS A 100 -22.58 -14.76 11.25
C LYS A 100 -22.41 -13.32 11.69
N GLU A 101 -23.40 -12.72 12.34
CA GLU A 101 -23.31 -11.38 12.92
C GLU A 101 -22.18 -11.29 13.94
N ASN A 102 -22.07 -12.26 14.86
CA ASN A 102 -20.97 -12.33 15.81
C ASN A 102 -19.59 -12.48 15.14
N GLN A 103 -19.49 -13.24 14.03
CA GLN A 103 -18.26 -13.35 13.23
C GLN A 103 -17.90 -12.07 12.47
N LEU A 104 -18.90 -11.27 12.07
CA LEU A 104 -18.66 -9.95 11.47
C LEU A 104 -18.17 -8.97 12.53
N LEU A 105 -18.82 -8.91 13.70
CA LEU A 105 -18.38 -8.07 14.82
C LEU A 105 -16.95 -8.38 15.28
N SER A 106 -16.54 -9.66 15.32
CA SER A 106 -15.16 -10.01 15.66
C SER A 106 -14.15 -9.55 14.59
N ARG A 107 -14.50 -9.68 13.29
CA ARG A 107 -13.69 -9.19 12.17
C ARG A 107 -13.59 -7.67 12.15
N GLU A 108 -14.67 -6.95 12.44
CA GLU A 108 -14.68 -5.49 12.56
C GLU A 108 -13.74 -5.02 13.69
N GLN A 109 -13.76 -5.69 14.84
CA GLN A 109 -12.82 -5.40 15.94
C GLN A 109 -11.36 -5.70 15.57
N GLU A 110 -11.08 -6.77 14.81
CA GLU A 110 -9.75 -7.04 14.28
C GLU A 110 -9.28 -5.97 13.28
N LEU A 111 -10.16 -5.56 12.36
CA LEU A 111 -9.86 -4.52 11.37
C LEU A 111 -9.62 -3.17 12.05
N ALA A 112 -10.41 -2.80 13.05
CA ALA A 112 -10.20 -1.59 13.85
C ALA A 112 -8.81 -1.58 14.53
N LYS A 113 -8.42 -2.70 15.17
CA LYS A 113 -7.07 -2.85 15.76
C LYS A 113 -5.95 -2.79 14.72
N ARG A 114 -6.16 -3.37 13.53
CA ARG A 114 -5.18 -3.29 12.43
C ARG A 114 -5.03 -1.85 11.94
N LEU A 115 -6.12 -1.12 11.73
CA LEU A 115 -6.12 0.30 11.36
C LEU A 115 -5.40 1.16 12.41
N GLU A 116 -5.70 0.98 13.70
CA GLU A 116 -4.99 1.67 14.78
C GLU A 116 -3.47 1.39 14.75
N SER A 117 -3.07 0.15 14.43
CA SER A 117 -1.66 -0.21 14.28
C SER A 117 -1.01 0.40 13.03
N LEU A 118 -1.76 0.68 11.97
CA LEU A 118 -1.26 1.33 10.76
C LEU A 118 -1.07 2.82 10.99
N VAL A 119 -2.07 3.50 11.57
CA VAL A 119 -1.98 4.92 11.95
C VAL A 119 -0.77 5.18 12.85
N LYS A 120 -0.51 4.33 13.86
CA LYS A 120 0.69 4.46 14.71
C LYS A 120 2.00 4.30 13.92
N ARG A 121 2.06 3.41 12.92
CA ARG A 121 3.24 3.28 12.05
C ARG A 121 3.41 4.50 11.15
N GLU A 122 2.32 5.04 10.61
CA GLU A 122 2.31 6.25 9.78
C GLU A 122 2.81 7.47 10.57
N GLU A 123 2.32 7.65 11.81
CA GLU A 123 2.82 8.67 12.75
C GLU A 123 4.33 8.50 13.03
N ASP A 124 4.78 7.27 13.30
CA ASP A 124 6.21 6.99 13.52
C ASP A 124 7.07 7.24 12.27
N THR A 125 6.56 6.96 11.06
CA THR A 125 7.27 7.33 9.82
C THR A 125 7.33 8.84 9.62
N ALA A 126 6.22 9.55 9.83
CA ALA A 126 6.18 11.00 9.74
C ALA A 126 7.13 11.70 10.73
N ARG A 127 7.30 11.13 11.94
CA ARG A 127 8.32 11.58 12.92
C ARG A 127 9.74 11.39 12.39
N ARG A 128 10.08 10.19 11.89
CA ARG A 128 11.41 9.92 11.31
C ARG A 128 11.72 10.83 10.11
N ASP A 129 10.72 11.10 9.27
CA ASP A 129 10.86 12.03 8.14
C ASP A 129 11.07 13.47 8.62
N ALA A 130 10.38 13.90 9.69
CA ALA A 130 10.62 15.21 10.29
C ALA A 130 12.05 15.33 10.86
N ASP A 131 12.53 14.32 11.59
CA ASP A 131 13.89 14.28 12.14
C ASP A 131 14.95 14.26 11.04
N ALA A 132 14.75 13.46 9.98
CA ALA A 132 15.62 13.43 8.81
C ALA A 132 15.68 14.79 8.09
N ASN A 133 14.56 15.50 7.99
CA ASN A 133 14.49 16.85 7.46
C ASN A 133 15.22 17.89 8.33
N VAL A 134 15.21 17.74 9.66
CA VAL A 134 16.02 18.57 10.58
C VAL A 134 17.50 18.30 10.34
N HIS A 135 17.94 17.04 10.32
CA HIS A 135 19.34 16.70 10.05
C HIS A 135 19.81 17.17 8.67
N ALA A 136 18.97 17.11 7.64
CA ALA A 136 19.28 17.64 6.32
C ALA A 136 19.52 19.16 6.33
N ARG A 137 18.72 19.92 7.11
CA ARG A 137 18.90 21.37 7.30
C ARG A 137 20.19 21.68 8.07
N ASP A 138 20.48 20.94 9.13
CA ASP A 138 21.73 21.11 9.91
C ASP A 138 22.98 20.83 9.06
N ILE A 139 22.93 19.79 8.21
CA ILE A 139 24.00 19.47 7.26
C ILE A 139 24.15 20.60 6.22
N ALA A 140 23.05 21.16 5.72
CA ALA A 140 23.09 22.30 4.79
C ALA A 140 23.69 23.56 5.45
N ALA A 141 23.30 23.87 6.68
CA ALA A 141 23.85 25.00 7.45
C ALA A 141 25.36 24.84 7.71
N ARG A 142 25.80 23.65 8.13
CA ARG A 142 27.23 23.34 8.29
C ARG A 142 28.00 23.42 6.97
N LYS A 143 27.42 23.00 5.85
CA LYS A 143 28.05 23.18 4.52
C LYS A 143 28.22 24.65 4.18
N THR A 144 27.22 25.50 4.41
CA THR A 144 27.36 26.96 4.17
C THR A 144 28.39 27.61 5.08
N GLU A 145 28.51 27.17 6.34
CA GLU A 145 29.55 27.64 7.25
C GLU A 145 30.97 27.18 6.82
N ILE A 146 31.12 25.95 6.35
CA ILE A 146 32.40 25.45 5.82
C ILE A 146 32.82 26.25 4.59
N VAL A 147 31.89 26.53 3.67
CA VAL A 147 32.17 27.34 2.46
C VAL A 147 32.58 28.77 2.86
N SER A 148 31.88 29.43 3.77
CA SER A 148 32.25 30.79 4.19
C SER A 148 33.61 30.86 4.91
N ARG A 149 33.96 29.83 5.70
CA ARG A 149 35.31 29.67 6.27
C ARG A 149 36.37 29.42 5.19
N GLN A 150 36.07 28.61 4.16
CA GLN A 150 36.98 28.40 3.02
C GLN A 150 37.22 29.71 2.25
N GLU A 151 36.18 30.50 1.97
CA GLU A 151 36.32 31.82 1.36
C GLU A 151 37.18 32.78 2.19
N GLN A 152 37.04 32.77 3.52
CA GLN A 152 37.88 33.58 4.43
C GLN A 152 39.35 33.14 4.37
N ILE A 153 39.63 31.84 4.36
CA ILE A 153 40.98 31.30 4.24
C ILE A 153 41.61 31.70 2.88
N VAL A 154 40.86 31.60 1.78
CA VAL A 154 41.35 32.00 0.45
C VAL A 154 41.69 33.50 0.43
N LYS A 155 40.82 34.36 0.96
CA LYS A 155 41.08 35.82 1.05
C LYS A 155 42.35 36.12 1.85
N LEU A 156 42.55 35.48 3.01
CA LEU A 156 43.77 35.64 3.82
C LEU A 156 45.03 35.16 3.08
N LEU A 157 44.94 34.08 2.29
CA LEU A 157 46.06 33.59 1.49
C LEU A 157 46.38 34.53 0.30
N GLU A 158 45.36 35.13 -0.33
CA GLU A 158 45.52 36.14 -1.37
C GLU A 158 46.16 37.42 -0.82
N GLU A 159 45.71 37.88 0.35
CA GLU A 159 46.33 38.99 1.09
C GLU A 159 47.81 38.69 1.40
N GLN A 160 48.11 37.53 2.02
CA GLN A 160 49.49 37.11 2.30
C GLN A 160 50.34 37.05 1.04
N LYS A 161 49.84 36.45 -0.04
CA LYS A 161 50.52 36.41 -1.35
C LYS A 161 50.84 37.82 -1.85
N SER A 162 49.89 38.75 -1.82
CA SER A 162 50.10 40.13 -2.25
C SER A 162 51.18 40.84 -1.42
N THR A 163 51.24 40.60 -0.10
CA THR A 163 52.28 41.17 0.77
C THR A 163 53.67 40.60 0.47
N LEU A 164 53.78 39.30 0.16
CA LEU A 164 55.03 38.65 -0.25
C LEU A 164 55.49 39.15 -1.62
N GLU A 165 54.59 39.29 -2.59
CA GLU A 165 54.90 39.86 -3.90
C GLU A 165 55.40 41.31 -3.77
N ALA A 166 54.79 42.12 -2.90
CA ALA A 166 55.25 43.48 -2.59
C ALA A 166 56.58 43.53 -1.82
N GLN A 167 56.91 42.53 -1.00
CA GLN A 167 58.24 42.40 -0.39
C GLN A 167 59.30 42.00 -1.45
N ILE A 168 58.99 41.04 -2.32
CA ILE A 168 59.87 40.61 -3.41
C ILE A 168 60.14 41.77 -4.38
N ALA A 169 59.13 42.56 -4.73
CA ALA A 169 59.28 43.75 -5.57
C ALA A 169 60.22 44.78 -4.94
N ARG A 170 60.03 45.11 -3.66
CA ARG A 170 60.93 46.02 -2.91
C ARG A 170 62.35 45.50 -2.82
N ASN A 171 62.55 44.21 -2.57
CA ASN A 171 63.88 43.61 -2.55
C ASN A 171 64.56 43.66 -3.93
N ARG A 172 63.82 43.44 -5.02
CA ARG A 172 64.35 43.62 -6.39
C ARG A 172 64.77 45.06 -6.65
N GLU A 173 63.96 46.05 -6.26
CA GLU A 173 64.34 47.46 -6.36
C GLU A 173 65.60 47.79 -5.55
N LEU A 174 65.75 47.24 -4.35
CA LEU A 174 66.96 47.42 -3.53
C LEU A 174 68.18 46.81 -4.22
N MET A 175 68.10 45.56 -4.67
CA MET A 175 69.18 44.92 -5.44
C MET A 175 69.55 45.70 -6.70
N ASP A 176 68.59 46.29 -7.40
CA ASP A 176 68.86 47.09 -8.60
C ASP A 176 69.44 48.48 -8.27
N ARG A 177 69.15 49.04 -7.08
CA ARG A 177 69.84 50.23 -6.56
C ARG A 177 71.28 49.89 -6.14
N GLU A 178 71.50 48.77 -5.45
CA GLU A 178 72.83 48.29 -5.08
C GLU A 178 73.72 48.05 -6.31
N LYS A 179 73.20 47.41 -7.37
CA LYS A 179 73.93 47.26 -8.64
C LYS A 179 74.30 48.61 -9.28
N ARG A 180 73.41 49.61 -9.22
CA ARG A 180 73.70 50.96 -9.72
C ARG A 180 74.78 51.64 -8.89
N LEU A 181 74.69 51.57 -7.56
CA LEU A 181 75.71 52.11 -6.66
C LEU A 181 77.07 51.43 -6.89
N ALA A 182 77.11 50.10 -7.04
CA ALA A 182 78.34 49.37 -7.37
C ALA A 182 78.94 49.81 -8.72
N ALA A 183 78.10 50.03 -9.75
CA ALA A 183 78.55 50.57 -11.03
C ALA A 183 79.02 52.04 -10.92
N GLU A 184 78.39 52.87 -10.09
CA GLU A 184 78.84 54.22 -9.78
C GLU A 184 80.19 54.21 -9.03
N GLU A 185 80.38 53.30 -8.08
CA GLU A 185 81.65 53.08 -7.38
C GLU A 185 82.76 52.62 -8.32
N GLU A 186 82.49 51.69 -9.23
CA GLU A 186 83.45 51.26 -10.27
C GLU A 186 83.81 52.43 -11.20
N ASN A 187 82.82 53.22 -11.63
CA ASN A 187 83.05 54.42 -12.44
C ASN A 187 83.93 55.44 -11.68
N ILE A 188 83.66 55.70 -10.40
CA ILE A 188 84.46 56.59 -9.54
C ILE A 188 85.88 56.03 -9.35
N ALA A 189 86.03 54.72 -9.15
CA ALA A 189 87.33 54.07 -9.04
C ALA A 189 88.14 54.22 -10.35
N SER A 190 87.50 54.03 -11.51
CA SER A 190 88.12 54.26 -12.82
C SER A 190 88.53 55.72 -13.04
N ALA A 191 87.70 56.67 -12.59
CA ALA A 191 87.99 58.10 -12.68
C ALA A 191 89.16 58.50 -11.76
N ARG A 192 89.19 57.98 -10.52
CA ARG A 192 90.34 58.13 -9.60
C ARG A 192 91.62 57.52 -10.19
N GLY A 193 91.52 56.38 -10.86
CA GLY A 193 92.62 55.76 -11.61
C GLY A 193 93.18 56.69 -12.69
N LYS A 194 92.31 57.25 -13.55
CA LYS A 194 92.69 58.23 -14.58
C LYS A 194 93.34 59.48 -13.99
N VAL A 195 92.75 60.06 -12.93
CA VAL A 195 93.34 61.22 -12.23
C VAL A 195 94.71 60.88 -11.62
N ALA A 196 94.90 59.67 -11.10
CA ALA A 196 96.20 59.22 -10.59
C ALA A 196 97.23 59.01 -11.72
N GLU A 197 96.82 58.57 -12.90
CA GLU A 197 97.68 58.53 -14.10
C GLU A 197 98.04 59.92 -14.61
N GLU A 198 97.07 60.84 -14.65
CA GLU A 198 97.30 62.24 -15.01
C GLU A 198 98.22 62.93 -14.00
N ALA A 199 98.03 62.70 -12.70
CA ALA A 199 98.94 63.18 -11.66
C ALA A 199 100.35 62.61 -11.83
N LYS A 200 100.51 61.31 -12.14
CA LYS A 200 101.82 60.71 -12.46
C LYS A 200 102.45 61.37 -13.69
N ARG A 201 101.68 61.59 -14.77
CA ARG A 201 102.15 62.30 -15.98
C ARG A 201 102.51 63.75 -15.70
N LEU A 202 101.79 64.42 -14.81
CA LEU A 202 102.10 65.79 -14.38
C LEU A 202 103.37 65.82 -13.52
N ILE A 203 103.57 64.90 -12.59
CA ILE A 203 104.81 64.75 -11.82
C ILE A 203 105.99 64.38 -12.73
N GLU A 204 105.76 63.57 -13.76
CA GLU A 204 106.79 63.23 -14.75
C GLU A 204 107.14 64.43 -15.64
N ARG A 205 106.16 65.21 -16.09
CA ARG A 205 106.38 66.52 -16.73
C ARG A 205 107.05 67.52 -15.81
N GLU A 206 106.69 67.55 -14.53
CA GLU A 206 107.31 68.42 -13.52
C GLU A 206 108.76 68.03 -13.31
N LYS A 207 109.10 66.73 -13.26
CA LYS A 207 110.50 66.25 -13.26
C LYS A 207 111.23 66.63 -14.55
N GLN A 208 110.59 66.56 -15.71
CA GLN A 208 111.17 67.01 -16.98
C GLN A 208 111.39 68.53 -17.01
N LEU A 209 110.44 69.30 -16.49
CA LEU A 209 110.51 70.76 -16.36
C LEU A 209 111.53 71.19 -15.30
N LEU A 210 111.65 70.49 -14.17
CA LEU A 210 112.69 70.69 -13.17
C LEU A 210 114.07 70.27 -13.68
N ALA A 211 114.17 69.28 -14.57
CA ALA A 211 115.43 68.98 -15.27
C ALA A 211 115.78 70.09 -16.28
N GLN A 212 114.79 70.63 -17.01
CA GLN A 212 114.97 71.83 -17.83
C GLN A 212 115.32 73.06 -16.97
N GLU A 213 114.71 73.24 -15.80
CA GLU A 213 114.98 74.34 -14.89
C GLU A 213 116.34 74.20 -14.21
N GLN A 214 116.77 73.00 -13.81
CA GLN A 214 118.14 72.76 -13.36
C GLN A 214 119.17 72.99 -14.47
N SER A 215 118.79 72.82 -15.74
CA SER A 215 119.62 73.23 -16.89
C SER A 215 119.57 74.74 -17.16
N ALA A 216 118.45 75.42 -16.84
CA ALA A 216 118.26 76.86 -17.01
C ALA A 216 118.78 77.69 -15.81
N SER A 217 118.84 77.11 -14.61
CA SER A 217 119.32 77.71 -13.35
C SER A 217 120.86 77.85 -13.30
N ARG A 218 121.48 77.92 -14.49
CA ARG A 218 122.75 78.61 -14.71
C ARG A 218 122.55 80.09 -15.10
N VAL A 219 121.31 80.60 -15.18
CA VAL A 219 121.00 82.00 -15.55
C VAL A 219 119.89 82.64 -14.70
N ALA A 220 120.31 83.53 -13.79
CA ALA A 220 119.67 84.77 -13.31
C ALA A 220 118.18 84.85 -12.82
N ALA A 221 118.05 85.13 -11.51
CA ALA A 221 117.39 86.29 -10.86
C ALA A 221 115.93 86.78 -11.15
N ALA A 222 115.29 87.28 -10.08
CA ALA A 222 113.95 87.93 -10.00
C ALA A 222 114.01 89.48 -10.30
N PRO A 223 113.03 90.40 -10.00
CA PRO A 223 111.69 90.28 -9.35
C PRO A 223 110.52 91.23 -9.83
N ALA A 224 109.31 91.02 -9.27
CA ALA A 224 108.28 91.98 -8.76
C ALA A 224 107.61 93.18 -9.53
N ALA A 225 106.33 93.41 -9.16
CA ALA A 225 105.50 94.65 -9.17
C ALA A 225 104.92 95.16 -10.54
N THR A 226 103.85 95.98 -10.69
CA THR A 226 103.02 96.88 -9.81
C THR A 226 101.57 97.07 -10.34
N GLY A 227 100.61 97.53 -9.52
CA GLY A 227 99.66 98.59 -9.96
C GLY A 227 98.13 98.40 -9.72
N PRO A 228 97.31 99.49 -9.61
CA PRO A 228 96.14 99.46 -8.72
C PRO A 228 94.79 100.08 -9.22
N SER A 229 93.75 99.91 -8.38
CA SER A 229 92.78 100.95 -7.93
C SER A 229 91.35 101.07 -8.51
N VAL A 230 90.43 101.42 -7.58
CA VAL A 230 89.10 102.09 -7.68
C VAL A 230 87.90 101.37 -8.32
N GLY A 231 86.82 101.22 -7.52
CA GLY A 231 85.50 101.75 -7.93
C GLY A 231 84.28 100.80 -7.84
N PRO A 232 83.04 101.30 -7.60
CA PRO A 232 82.02 100.48 -6.92
C PRO A 232 80.57 100.45 -7.53
N LYS A 233 79.75 99.52 -7.01
CA LYS A 233 78.25 99.56 -6.93
C LYS A 233 77.44 99.25 -8.26
N PRO A 234 76.08 99.05 -8.25
CA PRO A 234 75.49 97.69 -8.09
C PRO A 234 74.13 97.37 -8.82
N VAL A 235 73.54 96.16 -8.58
CA VAL A 235 72.11 95.71 -8.70
C VAL A 235 71.41 95.52 -10.09
N SER A 236 70.56 94.47 -10.15
CA SER A 236 69.44 94.18 -11.11
C SER A 236 69.81 93.56 -12.49
N THR A 237 68.97 92.77 -13.20
CA THR A 237 67.49 92.52 -13.14
C THR A 237 67.10 91.05 -13.46
N GLN A 238 65.79 90.74 -13.36
CA GLN A 238 65.09 89.44 -13.61
C GLN A 238 64.65 89.27 -15.11
N PRO A 239 63.97 88.17 -15.56
CA PRO A 239 62.51 88.00 -15.38
C PRO A 239 61.94 86.55 -15.29
N ALA A 240 60.63 86.44 -15.03
CA ALA A 240 59.78 85.22 -14.93
C ALA A 240 58.73 85.16 -16.10
N PRO A 241 57.49 84.59 -16.04
CA PRO A 241 56.54 84.27 -14.94
C PRO A 241 56.27 82.73 -14.80
N ALA A 242 55.19 82.12 -14.22
CA ALA A 242 53.87 82.58 -13.76
C ALA A 242 53.23 81.73 -12.61
N ALA A 243 51.88 81.71 -12.54
CA ALA A 243 50.97 81.14 -11.52
C ALA A 243 50.49 79.69 -11.82
N GLY A 244 49.82 78.90 -10.95
CA GLY A 244 49.26 79.00 -9.58
C GLY A 244 48.63 77.62 -9.20
N MET A 245 47.90 77.31 -8.11
CA MET A 245 47.40 78.03 -6.90
C MET A 245 47.36 77.04 -5.66
N ARG A 246 46.36 77.12 -4.77
CA ARG A 246 46.11 76.33 -3.50
C ARG A 246 44.63 76.57 -3.05
N PRO A 247 44.05 76.04 -1.92
CA PRO A 247 44.31 74.83 -1.10
C PRO A 247 43.07 74.08 -0.45
N GLN A 248 43.21 72.78 -0.09
CA GLN A 248 42.61 72.06 1.10
C GLN A 248 41.05 71.81 1.19
N PRO A 249 40.45 71.16 2.26
CA PRO A 249 40.34 69.69 2.45
C PRO A 249 38.93 69.15 2.97
N VAL A 250 38.90 68.01 3.70
CA VAL A 250 37.87 67.40 4.62
C VAL A 250 36.84 66.35 4.04
N ALA A 251 36.53 65.32 4.86
CA ALA A 251 35.46 64.28 4.74
C ALA A 251 34.26 64.59 5.71
N PRO A 252 33.23 63.77 6.05
CA PRO A 252 33.00 62.31 5.92
C PRO A 252 31.56 61.85 5.48
N MET A 253 31.21 60.57 5.74
CA MET A 253 29.93 59.83 5.51
C MET A 253 28.74 60.28 6.41
N PRO A 254 27.44 59.82 6.31
CA PRO A 254 26.91 58.52 5.82
C PRO A 254 25.52 58.51 5.06
N ALA A 255 24.87 57.32 5.00
CA ALA A 255 23.69 56.90 4.20
C ALA A 255 22.29 57.31 4.79
N PRO A 256 21.07 56.96 4.23
CA PRO A 256 20.58 55.61 3.83
C PRO A 256 19.66 55.53 2.56
N ALA A 257 19.06 54.35 2.31
CA ALA A 257 18.14 54.00 1.19
C ALA A 257 16.63 54.27 1.50
N PRO A 258 15.65 54.00 0.59
CA PRO A 258 15.10 52.63 0.47
C PRO A 258 14.56 52.18 -0.93
N ALA A 259 14.05 50.94 -0.94
CA ALA A 259 13.64 50.08 -2.05
C ALA A 259 12.31 50.41 -2.79
N ALA A 260 12.09 49.74 -3.93
CA ALA A 260 10.83 49.03 -4.24
C ALA A 260 11.00 47.90 -5.30
N LYS A 261 10.27 46.79 -5.10
CA LYS A 261 9.99 45.67 -6.05
C LYS A 261 8.49 45.82 -6.51
N PRO A 262 7.70 44.87 -7.10
CA PRO A 262 7.97 43.43 -7.41
C PRO A 262 7.29 42.75 -8.65
N ALA A 263 7.79 41.54 -8.98
CA ALA A 263 7.07 40.32 -9.46
C ALA A 263 6.22 40.38 -10.78
N THR A 264 5.72 39.31 -11.42
CA THR A 264 5.37 37.92 -10.98
C THR A 264 5.18 36.93 -12.17
N GLN A 265 5.72 35.68 -12.09
CA GLN A 265 5.26 34.40 -12.72
C GLN A 265 5.09 34.36 -14.28
N VAL A 266 4.88 33.25 -15.02
CA VAL A 266 4.22 31.94 -14.81
C VAL A 266 4.98 30.78 -15.52
N ALA A 267 4.55 29.52 -15.33
CA ALA A 267 5.25 28.28 -15.63
C ALA A 267 4.89 27.56 -16.96
N ALA A 268 5.58 26.42 -17.16
CA ALA A 268 5.19 25.21 -17.90
C ALA A 268 5.28 25.15 -19.45
N ALA A 269 6.10 24.21 -19.96
CA ALA A 269 5.68 23.12 -20.86
C ALA A 269 6.79 22.07 -21.07
N VAL A 270 6.41 20.80 -21.24
CA VAL A 270 7.27 19.68 -21.69
C VAL A 270 7.29 19.65 -23.23
N PRO A 271 8.30 19.05 -23.90
CA PRO A 271 8.11 17.65 -24.31
C PRO A 271 9.40 16.78 -24.29
N ALA A 272 9.21 15.46 -24.39
CA ALA A 272 10.28 14.46 -24.37
C ALA A 272 10.86 14.15 -25.76
N ALA A 273 12.13 13.73 -25.80
CA ALA A 273 12.73 12.99 -26.91
C ALA A 273 13.79 12.00 -26.39
N LYS A 274 13.82 10.78 -26.96
CA LYS A 274 14.82 9.72 -26.68
C LYS A 274 16.01 9.82 -27.67
N PRO A 275 16.95 8.86 -27.73
CA PRO A 275 18.18 8.85 -26.94
C PRO A 275 19.46 8.91 -27.83
N ILE A 276 20.63 9.18 -27.24
CA ILE A 276 21.93 9.07 -27.93
C ILE A 276 22.77 7.97 -27.28
N THR A 277 23.47 7.21 -28.12
CA THR A 277 24.11 5.91 -27.82
C THR A 277 25.62 5.99 -27.57
N LYS A 278 26.10 5.10 -26.67
CA LYS A 278 27.46 4.48 -26.64
C LYS A 278 28.65 5.39 -26.20
N PRO A 279 29.80 4.85 -25.73
CA PRO A 279 30.25 3.44 -25.85
C PRO A 279 30.78 2.71 -24.58
N ALA A 280 30.63 1.38 -24.65
CA ALA A 280 31.57 0.31 -24.27
C ALA A 280 32.44 0.38 -22.98
N VAL A 281 32.21 -0.60 -22.11
CA VAL A 281 33.26 -1.52 -21.64
C VAL A 281 32.72 -2.95 -21.84
N ALA A 282 33.56 -3.88 -22.31
CA ALA A 282 33.16 -5.26 -22.57
C ALA A 282 33.55 -6.20 -21.42
N ALA A 283 32.62 -7.05 -21.01
CA ALA A 283 32.86 -8.33 -20.36
C ALA A 283 31.87 -9.33 -20.95
N GLU A 284 32.33 -10.52 -21.28
CA GLU A 284 31.57 -11.52 -22.04
C GLU A 284 30.92 -12.52 -21.08
N SER A 285 29.60 -12.73 -21.18
CA SER A 285 28.96 -14.06 -21.11
C SER A 285 27.45 -13.96 -21.33
N GLU A 286 27.00 -14.56 -22.43
CA GLU A 286 25.79 -15.40 -22.53
C GLU A 286 24.39 -14.80 -22.22
N GLY A 287 23.38 -15.25 -22.98
CA GLY A 287 22.09 -14.58 -23.06
C GLY A 287 21.16 -14.90 -21.88
N GLU A 288 20.94 -13.91 -21.02
CA GLU A 288 19.89 -13.95 -19.98
C GLU A 288 18.50 -14.07 -20.64
N SER A 289 17.86 -15.23 -20.51
CA SER A 289 16.53 -15.48 -21.06
C SER A 289 15.45 -15.24 -20.01
N GLU A 290 14.64 -14.18 -20.19
CA GLU A 290 13.52 -13.86 -19.30
C GLU A 290 12.25 -14.65 -19.68
N ILE A 291 11.61 -15.27 -18.68
CA ILE A 291 10.41 -16.11 -18.83
C ILE A 291 9.29 -15.53 -17.93
N PRO A 292 8.03 -15.42 -18.41
CA PRO A 292 6.91 -14.98 -17.59
C PRO A 292 6.49 -16.08 -16.59
N CYS A 293 6.30 -15.69 -15.33
CA CYS A 293 5.78 -16.57 -14.28
C CYS A 293 4.37 -17.11 -14.64
N PRO A 294 4.14 -18.43 -14.63
CA PRO A 294 2.83 -19.01 -14.97
C PRO A 294 1.72 -18.65 -13.97
N ALA A 295 2.06 -18.27 -12.74
CA ALA A 295 1.09 -17.92 -11.70
C ALA A 295 0.66 -16.44 -11.70
N CYS A 296 1.50 -15.51 -12.17
CA CYS A 296 1.22 -14.06 -12.08
C CYS A 296 1.66 -13.21 -13.28
N GLY A 297 2.26 -13.80 -14.33
CA GLY A 297 2.70 -13.12 -15.54
C GLY A 297 3.90 -12.18 -15.39
N THR A 298 4.52 -12.10 -14.22
CA THR A 298 5.74 -11.29 -14.00
C THR A 298 6.93 -11.91 -14.74
N MET A 299 7.68 -11.10 -15.49
CA MET A 299 8.93 -11.54 -16.15
C MET A 299 10.02 -11.80 -15.10
N ILE A 300 10.71 -12.93 -15.22
CA ILE A 300 11.79 -13.34 -14.31
C ILE A 300 12.88 -14.04 -15.14
N SER A 301 14.13 -13.98 -14.70
CA SER A 301 15.22 -14.79 -15.24
C SER A 301 14.87 -16.29 -15.24
N SER A 302 15.27 -17.02 -16.29
CA SER A 302 15.07 -18.47 -16.45
C SER A 302 15.57 -19.31 -15.26
N ASP A 303 16.60 -18.85 -14.57
CA ASP A 303 17.24 -19.58 -13.46
C ASP A 303 16.56 -19.35 -12.09
N ALA A 304 15.50 -18.54 -12.04
CA ALA A 304 14.86 -18.18 -10.79
C ALA A 304 14.05 -19.33 -10.19
N ILE A 305 14.53 -19.89 -9.09
CA ILE A 305 13.88 -21.00 -8.35
C ILE A 305 12.46 -20.63 -7.86
N MET A 306 12.21 -19.36 -7.55
CA MET A 306 10.90 -18.84 -7.13
C MET A 306 10.64 -17.45 -7.71
N CYS A 307 9.38 -17.18 -8.06
CA CYS A 307 8.92 -15.86 -8.45
C CYS A 307 8.99 -14.87 -7.28
N TYR A 308 9.79 -13.81 -7.45
CA TYR A 308 9.94 -12.74 -6.46
C TYR A 308 8.63 -11.95 -6.20
N ALA A 309 7.69 -11.95 -7.13
CA ALA A 309 6.45 -11.17 -7.05
C ALA A 309 5.27 -11.93 -6.41
N CYS A 310 5.18 -13.27 -6.59
CA CYS A 310 4.05 -14.07 -6.08
C CYS A 310 4.46 -15.29 -5.25
N GLY A 311 5.75 -15.60 -5.11
CA GLY A 311 6.25 -16.75 -4.34
C GLY A 311 6.09 -18.12 -5.01
N HIS A 312 5.58 -18.17 -6.24
CA HIS A 312 5.41 -19.43 -6.98
C HIS A 312 6.78 -20.04 -7.34
N ARG A 313 6.99 -21.32 -7.01
CA ARG A 313 8.24 -22.06 -7.28
C ARG A 313 8.25 -22.55 -8.73
N LEU A 314 9.37 -22.35 -9.41
CA LEU A 314 9.51 -22.54 -10.87
C LEU A 314 10.39 -23.73 -11.27
N GLN A 315 11.14 -24.31 -10.32
CA GLN A 315 11.98 -25.49 -10.58
C GLN A 315 11.22 -26.79 -10.36
N GLU A 316 10.97 -27.49 -11.45
CA GLU A 316 11.07 -28.94 -11.58
C GLU A 316 11.68 -29.22 -12.98
N GLU A 317 12.50 -30.27 -13.10
CA GLU A 317 13.14 -30.77 -14.34
C GLU A 317 14.28 -29.92 -14.99
N SER A 318 15.46 -29.92 -14.36
CA SER A 318 16.74 -29.74 -15.08
C SER A 318 17.90 -30.59 -14.51
N ALA A 319 17.60 -31.80 -14.02
CA ALA A 319 18.60 -32.75 -13.53
C ALA A 319 18.13 -34.21 -13.66
N VAL A 320 18.13 -34.75 -14.87
CA VAL A 320 18.14 -36.21 -15.13
C VAL A 320 19.09 -36.50 -16.29
N GLU A 321 20.32 -36.88 -15.97
CA GLU A 321 21.07 -37.79 -16.86
C GLU A 321 20.46 -39.20 -16.75
N GLU A 322 20.59 -39.99 -17.81
CA GLU A 322 20.11 -41.37 -17.85
C GLU A 322 20.75 -42.22 -16.74
N THR A 323 19.95 -43.00 -15.98
CA THR A 323 19.95 -44.48 -16.04
C THR A 323 19.26 -45.14 -14.83
N THR A 324 18.77 -46.36 -15.08
CA THR A 324 18.25 -47.38 -14.15
C THR A 324 16.82 -47.23 -13.63
N GLU A 325 16.16 -48.40 -13.55
CA GLU A 325 14.72 -48.58 -13.46
C GLU A 325 14.29 -48.97 -12.02
N ALA A 326 13.04 -48.62 -11.68
CA ALA A 326 12.16 -49.27 -10.70
C ALA A 326 12.70 -49.63 -9.29
N GLU A 327 12.11 -49.03 -8.25
CA GLU A 327 11.29 -49.75 -7.26
C GLU A 327 10.10 -48.87 -6.85
N GLY A 328 9.01 -49.46 -6.34
CA GLY A 328 7.66 -48.90 -6.46
C GLY A 328 7.13 -48.07 -5.28
N GLU A 329 6.59 -46.89 -5.58
CA GLU A 329 5.76 -46.10 -4.66
C GLU A 329 4.33 -46.66 -4.59
N SER A 330 4.08 -47.58 -3.65
CA SER A 330 2.74 -48.12 -3.44
C SER A 330 1.86 -47.14 -2.65
N GLU A 331 0.95 -46.46 -3.32
CA GLU A 331 -0.07 -45.63 -2.65
C GLU A 331 -1.14 -46.50 -1.94
N ILE A 332 -1.44 -46.17 -0.69
CA ILE A 332 -2.44 -46.83 0.16
C ILE A 332 -3.54 -45.81 0.51
N PRO A 333 -4.83 -46.15 0.51
CA PRO A 333 -5.88 -45.24 0.97
C PRO A 333 -5.85 -45.08 2.50
N CYS A 334 -5.83 -43.84 2.99
CA CYS A 334 -5.90 -43.52 4.41
C CYS A 334 -7.17 -44.11 5.07
N PRO A 335 -7.06 -44.86 6.19
CA PRO A 335 -8.21 -45.53 6.81
C PRO A 335 -9.26 -44.57 7.39
N ALA A 336 -8.91 -43.32 7.69
CA ALA A 336 -9.81 -42.33 8.28
C ALA A 336 -10.63 -41.52 7.26
N CYS A 337 -10.09 -41.27 6.05
CA CYS A 337 -10.72 -40.39 5.06
C CYS A 337 -10.72 -40.92 3.61
N GLY A 338 -10.08 -42.05 3.34
CA GLY A 338 -10.01 -42.67 2.01
C GLY A 338 -9.09 -41.97 1.01
N THR A 339 -8.37 -40.92 1.41
CA THR A 339 -7.41 -40.22 0.54
C THR A 339 -6.18 -41.10 0.29
N MET A 340 -5.78 -41.25 -0.98
CA MET A 340 -4.55 -41.95 -1.36
C MET A 340 -3.33 -41.23 -0.78
N ILE A 341 -2.42 -41.98 -0.18
CA ILE A 341 -1.18 -41.50 0.45
C ILE A 341 -0.07 -42.51 0.14
N SER A 342 1.18 -42.07 0.15
CA SER A 342 2.34 -42.98 0.08
C SER A 342 2.32 -43.99 1.25
N SER A 343 2.76 -45.23 1.03
CA SER A 343 2.89 -46.27 2.07
C SER A 343 3.65 -45.81 3.32
N ASP A 344 4.60 -44.90 3.13
CA ASP A 344 5.57 -44.47 4.14
C ASP A 344 5.08 -43.19 4.88
N ALA A 345 3.88 -42.70 4.57
CA ALA A 345 3.33 -41.48 5.14
C ALA A 345 2.91 -41.68 6.60
N ILE A 346 3.75 -41.21 7.53
CA ILE A 346 3.52 -41.22 9.00
C ILE A 346 2.20 -40.50 9.41
N MET A 347 1.67 -39.63 8.55
CA MET A 347 0.42 -38.92 8.76
C MET A 347 -0.26 -38.60 7.42
N CYS A 348 -1.57 -38.81 7.33
CA CYS A 348 -2.36 -38.43 6.17
C CYS A 348 -2.45 -36.91 6.03
N TYR A 349 -1.93 -36.37 4.92
CA TYR A 349 -1.90 -34.93 4.64
C TYR A 349 -3.29 -34.28 4.57
N ALA A 350 -4.35 -35.05 4.24
CA ALA A 350 -5.70 -34.52 4.07
C ALA A 350 -6.54 -34.45 5.36
N CYS A 351 -6.26 -35.31 6.36
CA CYS A 351 -7.06 -35.38 7.59
C CYS A 351 -6.25 -35.39 8.90
N GLY A 352 -4.92 -35.42 8.84
CA GLY A 352 -4.05 -35.42 10.03
C GLY A 352 -4.01 -36.75 10.81
N HIS A 353 -4.67 -37.80 10.31
CA HIS A 353 -4.63 -39.13 10.94
C HIS A 353 -3.21 -39.72 10.85
N ARG A 354 -2.62 -40.10 12.00
CA ARG A 354 -1.31 -40.77 12.04
C ARG A 354 -1.44 -42.22 11.61
N ILE A 355 -0.42 -42.70 10.90
CA ILE A 355 -0.38 -44.01 10.29
C ILE A 355 1.00 -44.59 10.60
N GLY A 356 1.03 -45.73 11.28
CA GLY A 356 2.27 -46.36 11.73
C GLY A 356 2.18 -47.89 11.67
N PRO A 357 3.32 -48.59 11.70
CA PRO A 357 3.39 -50.04 11.48
C PRO A 357 2.81 -50.90 12.61
N GLU A 358 2.13 -50.33 13.60
CA GLU A 358 1.58 -51.06 14.77
C GLU A 358 0.04 -51.08 14.86
N ASP A 359 -0.69 -50.60 13.84
CA ASP A 359 -2.16 -50.66 13.80
C ASP A 359 -2.72 -51.97 13.17
N GLU A 360 -1.89 -53.00 13.00
CA GLU A 360 -2.26 -54.35 12.52
C GLU A 360 -2.93 -55.24 13.62
N ARG A 361 -3.39 -54.67 14.75
CA ARG A 361 -4.11 -55.40 15.82
C ARG A 361 -5.38 -54.70 16.31
N GLY A 362 -6.27 -54.32 15.38
CA GLY A 362 -7.47 -53.51 15.69
C GLY A 362 -8.83 -53.96 15.14
N ALA A 363 -8.91 -55.09 14.42
CA ALA A 363 -10.12 -55.81 13.97
C ALA A 363 -11.54 -55.17 14.15
N LYS A 364 -12.21 -54.79 13.04
CA LYS A 364 -13.45 -55.46 12.54
C LYS A 364 -14.15 -54.77 11.36
N LYS A 365 -14.40 -55.58 10.33
CA LYS A 365 -15.41 -55.48 9.25
C LYS A 365 -16.54 -54.43 9.41
N THR A 366 -16.61 -53.51 8.45
CA THR A 366 -17.88 -53.14 7.77
C THR A 366 -17.59 -52.79 6.31
N ALA A 367 -18.10 -53.60 5.37
CA ALA A 367 -18.06 -53.27 3.95
C ALA A 367 -19.13 -52.22 3.63
N VAL A 368 -18.73 -51.07 3.07
CA VAL A 368 -19.67 -50.04 2.61
C VAL A 368 -19.82 -50.14 1.10
N SER A 369 -21.02 -50.52 0.66
CA SER A 369 -21.37 -50.65 -0.76
C SER A 369 -21.58 -49.30 -1.43
N VAL A 370 -20.80 -49.01 -2.48
CA VAL A 370 -20.97 -47.80 -3.29
C VAL A 370 -22.24 -47.93 -4.16
N LYS A 371 -23.25 -47.11 -3.88
CA LYS A 371 -24.48 -47.05 -4.67
C LYS A 371 -24.23 -46.35 -6.01
N LYS A 372 -24.52 -47.06 -7.11
CA LYS A 372 -24.38 -46.58 -8.49
C LYS A 372 -25.45 -45.53 -8.82
N VAL A 373 -25.08 -44.26 -8.97
CA VAL A 373 -26.01 -43.18 -9.31
C VAL A 373 -26.33 -43.20 -10.81
N LEU A 374 -27.52 -43.68 -11.18
CA LEU A 374 -28.05 -43.57 -12.54
C LEU A 374 -28.43 -42.12 -12.85
N LYS A 375 -27.74 -41.51 -13.83
CA LYS A 375 -28.18 -40.22 -14.41
C LYS A 375 -29.48 -40.44 -15.20
N LYS A 376 -30.58 -39.93 -14.66
CA LYS A 376 -31.90 -39.97 -15.31
C LYS A 376 -31.91 -39.00 -16.49
N LYS A 377 -32.00 -39.53 -17.71
CA LYS A 377 -32.16 -38.73 -18.93
C LYS A 377 -33.51 -38.01 -18.86
N ILE A 378 -33.48 -36.68 -18.97
CA ILE A 378 -34.69 -35.87 -19.15
C ILE A 378 -35.12 -36.05 -20.62
N ILE A 379 -36.42 -36.20 -20.83
CA ILE A 379 -37.07 -36.29 -22.15
C ILE A 379 -37.42 -34.88 -22.61
#